data_AF-A0A3B9UUK3-F1
#
_entry.id   AF-A0A3B9UUK3-F1
#
_cell.length_a   1.000
_cell.length_b   1.000
_cell.length_c   1.000
_cell.angle_alpha   90.00
_cell.angle_beta   90.00
_cell.angle_gamma   90.00
#
_symmetry.space_group_name_H-M   'P 1'
#
loop_
_entity.id
_entity.type
_entity.pdbx_description
1 polymer ?
#
loop_
_entity_poly.entity_id
_entity_poly.type
_entity_poly.pdbx_seq_one_letter_code
_entity_poly.pdbx_strand_id
1 'polypeptide(L)'
;MDADYAKQLNDFGEKVMVHIKIDTGMHRLGEDFRNMDVIKELFKFKNLDIRGIYSHLCVSDNLKDTDANFTNKQIKYFYKVKDLLNKQGHHNIKTHLQSSYGILNYPEINCDYVRPGIILYGIQNSVDIKTRIS
;
A
#
# COMPACT_ATOMS: atom_id res chain seq x y z
N MET A 1 6.69 6.18 4.68
CA MET A 1 6.83 7.44 5.40
C MET A 1 5.74 7.48 6.44
N ASP A 2 6.13 7.62 7.71
CA ASP A 2 5.26 7.95 8.83
C ASP A 2 5.12 9.48 8.96
N ALA A 3 4.30 9.94 9.90
CA ALA A 3 4.03 11.37 10.08
C ALA A 3 5.26 12.20 10.47
N ASP A 4 6.15 11.66 11.30
CA ASP A 4 7.34 12.38 11.76
C ASP A 4 8.30 12.64 10.59
N TYR A 5 8.55 11.62 9.75
CA TYR A 5 9.38 11.78 8.57
C TYR A 5 8.72 12.69 7.53
N ALA A 6 7.40 12.64 7.38
CA ALA A 6 6.65 13.56 6.52
C ALA A 6 6.80 15.02 6.95
N LYS A 7 6.75 15.28 8.26
CA LYS A 7 6.96 16.61 8.81
C LYS A 7 8.38 17.11 8.52
N GLN A 8 9.40 16.28 8.73
CA GLN A 8 10.79 16.64 8.43
C GLN A 8 10.98 16.98 6.94
N LEU A 9 10.42 16.18 6.03
CA LEU A 9 10.46 16.47 4.60
C LEU A 9 9.70 17.75 4.23
N ASN A 10 8.57 18.02 4.88
CA ASN A 10 7.85 19.27 4.67
C ASN A 10 8.68 20.48 5.15
N ASP A 11 9.36 20.35 6.29
CA ASP A 11 10.14 21.42 6.90
C ASP A 11 11.48 21.67 6.17
N PHE A 12 11.93 20.73 5.32
CA PHE A 12 13.09 20.91 4.43
C PHE A 12 12.93 22.10 3.46
N GLY A 13 11.69 22.51 3.16
CA GLY A 13 11.42 23.74 2.41
C GLY A 13 11.27 23.57 0.89
N GLU A 14 11.72 22.44 0.33
CA GLU A 14 11.59 22.12 -1.10
C GLU A 14 10.38 21.24 -1.39
N LYS A 15 9.79 21.37 -2.59
CA LYS A 15 8.71 20.49 -3.01
C LYS A 15 9.23 19.09 -3.34
N VAL A 16 8.71 18.07 -2.67
CA VAL A 16 9.09 16.67 -2.89
C VAL A 16 7.89 15.86 -3.33
N MET A 17 8.05 15.09 -4.41
CA MET A 17 7.06 14.12 -4.87
C MET A 17 7.11 12.88 -3.99
N VAL A 18 5.99 12.50 -3.38
CA VAL A 18 5.95 11.38 -2.43
C VAL A 18 4.75 10.47 -2.63
N HIS A 19 4.93 9.20 -2.28
CA HIS A 19 3.85 8.26 -2.06
C HIS A 19 3.79 7.90 -0.58
N ILE A 20 2.62 8.03 0.04
CA ILE A 20 2.45 7.71 1.46
C ILE A 20 2.28 6.20 1.62
N LYS A 21 3.04 5.62 2.54
CA LYS A 21 2.88 4.21 2.91
C LYS A 21 1.84 4.11 4.02
N ILE A 22 0.81 3.30 3.82
CA ILE A 22 -0.19 2.97 4.81
C ILE A 22 0.17 1.61 5.41
N ASP A 23 0.33 1.56 6.73
CA ASP A 23 0.46 0.30 7.44
C ASP A 23 -0.93 -0.31 7.67
N THR A 24 -1.17 -1.45 7.02
CA THR A 24 -2.42 -2.21 7.13
C THR A 24 -2.23 -3.51 7.93
N GLY A 25 -1.10 -3.68 8.63
CA GLY A 25 -0.83 -4.84 9.50
C GLY A 25 0.60 -5.41 9.42
N MET A 26 1.54 -4.73 8.75
CA MET A 26 2.96 -5.14 8.72
C MET A 26 3.75 -4.56 9.90
N HIS A 27 3.27 -3.46 10.50
CA HIS A 27 3.83 -2.86 11.72
C HIS A 27 5.33 -2.55 11.64
N ARG A 28 5.77 -2.13 10.45
CA ARG A 28 7.18 -1.84 10.15
C ARG A 28 7.43 -0.42 9.71
N LEU A 29 6.71 0.04 8.68
CA LEU A 29 6.82 1.39 8.13
C LEU A 29 5.48 1.83 7.57
N GLY A 30 5.20 3.12 7.66
CA GLY A 30 3.97 3.73 7.16
C GLY A 30 3.07 4.20 8.29
N GLU A 31 2.12 5.06 7.94
CA GLU A 31 1.12 5.53 8.89
C GLU A 31 0.05 4.47 9.12
N ASP A 32 -0.31 4.23 10.36
CA ASP A 32 -1.32 3.22 10.71
C ASP A 32 -2.66 3.59 10.07
N PHE A 33 -3.31 2.63 9.40
CA PHE A 33 -4.62 2.84 8.78
C PHE A 33 -5.69 3.34 9.76
N ARG A 34 -5.51 3.14 11.08
CA ARG A 34 -6.42 3.61 12.13
C ARG A 34 -6.25 5.10 12.41
N ASN A 35 -5.09 5.67 12.14
CA ASN A 35 -4.75 7.08 12.37
C ASN A 35 -5.28 7.96 11.23
N MET A 36 -6.58 7.86 10.95
CA MET A 36 -7.23 8.53 9.82
C MET A 36 -7.05 10.04 9.84
N ASP A 37 -7.03 10.66 11.01
CA ASP A 37 -6.83 12.10 11.12
C ASP A 37 -5.39 12.49 10.82
N VAL A 38 -4.41 11.72 11.30
CA VAL A 38 -2.99 11.92 10.93
C VAL A 38 -2.82 11.80 9.42
N ILE A 39 -3.41 10.75 8.81
CA ILE A 39 -3.37 10.56 7.36
C ILE A 39 -3.93 11.79 6.62
N LYS A 40 -5.05 12.38 7.07
CA LYS A 40 -5.58 13.61 6.47
C LYS A 40 -4.62 14.79 6.61
N GLU A 41 -4.00 14.96 7.78
CA GLU A 41 -3.05 16.04 8.02
C GLU A 41 -1.83 15.97 7.09
N LEU A 42 -1.38 14.77 6.72
CA LEU A 42 -0.28 14.61 5.76
C LEU A 42 -0.57 15.30 4.42
N PHE A 43 -1.83 15.28 3.97
CA PHE A 43 -2.25 15.89 2.70
C PHE A 43 -2.35 17.42 2.74
N LYS A 44 -2.15 18.04 3.91
CA LYS A 44 -2.11 19.50 4.07
C LYS A 44 -0.69 20.07 4.02
N PHE A 45 0.33 19.22 3.99
CA PHE A 45 1.72 19.66 3.91
C PHE A 45 2.05 20.28 2.55
N LYS A 46 2.33 21.58 2.55
CA LYS A 46 2.54 22.41 1.35
C LYS A 46 3.73 21.99 0.49
N ASN A 47 4.72 21.35 1.09
CA ASN A 47 5.95 20.93 0.44
C ASN A 47 5.93 19.45 0.01
N LEU A 48 4.85 18.71 0.33
CA LEU A 48 4.67 17.34 -0.13
C LEU A 48 3.68 17.29 -1.30
N ASP A 49 4.20 17.03 -2.49
CA ASP A 49 3.38 16.68 -3.65
C ASP A 49 3.01 15.19 -3.55
N ILE A 50 1.93 14.89 -2.82
CA ILE A 50 1.47 13.52 -2.62
C ILE A 50 0.79 12.99 -3.88
N ARG A 51 1.48 12.09 -4.58
CA ARG A 51 1.00 11.51 -5.84
C ARG A 51 0.35 10.14 -5.69
N GLY A 52 0.43 9.53 -4.52
CA GLY A 52 -0.11 8.20 -4.32
C GLY A 52 -0.09 7.70 -2.88
N ILE A 53 -0.82 6.60 -2.67
CA ILE A 53 -0.75 5.78 -1.46
C ILE A 53 -0.45 4.33 -1.81
N TYR A 54 0.20 3.63 -0.88
CA TYR A 54 0.49 2.22 -1.05
C TYR A 54 0.58 1.45 0.25
N SER A 55 0.46 0.13 0.15
CA SER A 55 0.75 -0.78 1.25
C SER A 55 1.44 -2.06 0.75
N HIS A 56 1.81 -2.93 1.68
CA HIS A 56 2.45 -4.22 1.43
C HIS A 56 1.64 -5.33 2.08
N LEU A 57 1.25 -6.32 1.28
CA LEU A 57 0.57 -7.53 1.77
C LEU A 57 1.60 -8.46 2.41
N CYS A 58 1.38 -8.88 3.65
CA CYS A 58 2.39 -9.61 4.43
C CYS A 58 2.59 -11.05 3.98
N VAL A 59 1.49 -11.73 3.64
CA VAL A 59 1.45 -13.19 3.42
C VAL A 59 0.69 -13.53 2.13
N SER A 60 0.78 -12.66 1.12
CA SER A 60 0.08 -12.85 -0.17
C SER A 60 0.53 -14.08 -0.96
N ASP A 61 1.62 -14.72 -0.57
CA ASP A 61 2.19 -15.95 -1.12
C ASP A 61 1.55 -17.22 -0.55
N ASN A 62 0.73 -17.13 0.50
CA ASN A 62 0.12 -18.26 1.17
C ASN A 62 -1.41 -18.20 1.13
N LEU A 63 -2.03 -19.27 0.62
CA LEU A 63 -3.48 -19.38 0.41
C LEU A 63 -4.22 -20.12 1.55
N LYS A 64 -3.54 -20.48 2.64
CA LYS A 64 -4.22 -21.02 3.83
C LYS A 64 -5.24 -20.02 4.35
N ASP A 65 -6.39 -20.51 4.80
CA ASP A 65 -7.53 -19.65 5.20
C ASP A 65 -7.16 -18.54 6.18
N THR A 66 -6.29 -18.82 7.16
CA THR A 66 -5.83 -17.81 8.14
C THR A 66 -5.09 -16.65 7.47
N ASP A 67 -4.21 -16.97 6.52
CA ASP A 67 -3.33 -16.02 5.85
C ASP A 67 -4.06 -15.28 4.73
N ALA A 68 -4.94 -15.98 4.01
CA ALA A 68 -5.86 -15.38 3.06
C ALA A 68 -6.81 -14.38 3.74
N ASN A 69 -7.36 -14.75 4.91
CA ASN A 69 -8.20 -13.85 5.71
C ASN A 69 -7.44 -12.63 6.21
N PHE A 70 -6.18 -12.81 6.63
CA PHE A 70 -5.34 -11.68 7.03
C PHE A 70 -5.09 -10.74 5.84
N THR A 71 -4.69 -11.27 4.69
CA THR A 71 -4.46 -10.48 3.46
C THR A 71 -5.72 -9.72 3.03
N ASN A 72 -6.89 -10.35 3.09
CA ASN A 72 -8.18 -9.71 2.80
C ASN A 72 -8.50 -8.56 3.77
N LYS A 73 -8.14 -8.67 5.05
CA LYS A 73 -8.26 -7.56 6.01
C LYS A 73 -7.33 -6.40 5.61
N GLN A 74 -6.09 -6.68 5.23
CA GLN A 74 -5.16 -5.64 4.77
C GLN A 74 -5.72 -4.89 3.55
N ILE A 75 -6.25 -5.61 2.56
CA ILE A 75 -6.89 -5.04 1.37
C ILE A 75 -8.07 -4.14 1.77
N LYS A 76 -8.94 -4.62 2.66
CA LYS A 76 -10.09 -3.85 3.16
C LYS A 76 -9.65 -2.56 3.86
N TYR A 77 -8.63 -2.61 4.70
CA TYR A 77 -8.11 -1.43 5.41
C TYR A 77 -7.49 -0.42 4.44
N PHE A 78 -6.76 -0.90 3.43
CA PHE A 78 -6.21 -0.03 2.38
C PHE A 78 -7.32 0.71 1.63
N TYR A 79 -8.37 0.01 1.19
CA TYR A 79 -9.50 0.64 0.50
C TYR A 79 -10.30 1.59 1.40
N LYS A 80 -10.36 1.34 2.71
CA LYS A 80 -10.96 2.28 3.67
C LYS A 80 -10.23 3.62 3.70
N VAL A 81 -8.89 3.60 3.66
CA VAL A 81 -8.08 4.82 3.58
C VAL A 81 -8.26 5.51 2.22
N LYS A 82 -8.27 4.74 1.11
CA LYS A 82 -8.55 5.29 -0.23
C LYS A 82 -9.90 6.01 -0.29
N ASP A 83 -10.96 5.39 0.24
CA ASP A 83 -12.30 5.97 0.28
C ASP A 83 -12.36 7.26 1.12
N LEU A 84 -11.65 7.26 2.27
CA LEU A 84 -11.51 8.48 3.08
C LEU A 84 -10.88 9.62 2.27
N LEU A 85 -9.77 9.36 1.58
CA LEU A 85 -9.06 10.37 0.80
C LEU A 85 -9.88 10.85 -0.40
N ASN A 86 -10.61 9.95 -1.06
CA ASN A 86 -11.58 10.32 -2.08
C ASN A 86 -12.64 11.28 -1.52
N LYS A 87 -13.21 11.01 -0.34
CA LYS A 87 -14.18 11.91 0.32
C LYS A 87 -13.58 13.27 0.71
N GLN A 88 -12.26 13.39 0.79
CA GLN A 88 -11.55 14.66 1.01
C GLN A 88 -11.16 15.37 -0.31
N GLY A 89 -11.57 14.84 -1.46
CA GLY A 89 -11.28 15.42 -2.78
C GLY A 89 -9.99 14.93 -3.43
N HIS A 90 -9.25 14.00 -2.83
CA HIS A 90 -8.00 13.46 -3.37
C HIS A 90 -8.24 12.31 -4.36
N HIS A 91 -9.05 12.53 -5.39
CA HIS A 91 -9.49 11.49 -6.33
C HIS A 91 -8.40 10.99 -7.31
N ASN A 92 -7.36 11.80 -7.54
CA ASN A 92 -6.37 11.57 -8.59
C ASN A 92 -5.08 10.89 -8.11
N ILE A 93 -5.02 10.49 -6.84
CA ILE A 93 -3.82 9.84 -6.31
C ILE A 93 -3.70 8.40 -6.80
N LYS A 94 -2.48 8.00 -7.12
CA LYS A 94 -2.16 6.66 -7.59
C LYS A 94 -2.13 5.67 -6.45
N THR A 95 -2.55 4.44 -6.73
CA THR A 95 -2.63 3.36 -5.75
C THR A 95 -1.81 2.17 -6.18
N HIS A 96 -1.12 1.54 -5.22
CA HIS A 96 -0.45 0.28 -5.49
C HIS A 96 -0.39 -0.61 -4.26
N LEU A 97 -0.86 -1.85 -4.39
CA LEU A 97 -0.94 -2.79 -3.26
C LEU A 97 -0.17 -4.09 -3.52
N GLN A 98 -0.17 -4.56 -4.75
CA GLN A 98 0.36 -5.88 -5.11
C GLN A 98 1.88 -5.87 -5.33
N SER A 99 2.57 -6.81 -4.71
CA SER A 99 3.88 -7.33 -5.13
C SER A 99 3.69 -8.56 -6.02
N SER A 100 4.75 -9.31 -6.35
CA SER A 100 4.67 -10.53 -7.19
C SER A 100 3.53 -11.48 -6.82
N TYR A 101 3.41 -11.87 -5.54
CA TYR A 101 2.35 -12.79 -5.12
C TYR A 101 0.99 -12.12 -4.99
N GLY A 102 0.92 -10.81 -4.79
CA GLY A 102 -0.33 -10.06 -4.91
C GLY A 102 -0.87 -10.08 -6.34
N ILE A 103 0.01 -10.05 -7.35
CA ILE A 103 -0.38 -10.19 -8.76
C ILE A 103 -0.94 -11.60 -9.00
N LEU A 104 -0.22 -12.62 -8.53
CA LEU A 104 -0.56 -14.03 -8.79
C LEU A 104 -1.79 -14.52 -8.02
N ASN A 105 -1.92 -14.14 -6.75
CA ASN A 105 -2.95 -14.67 -5.85
C ASN A 105 -4.12 -13.73 -5.61
N TYR A 106 -4.04 -12.47 -6.01
CA TYR A 106 -5.12 -11.50 -5.79
C TYR A 106 -5.35 -10.62 -7.02
N PRO A 107 -5.63 -11.22 -8.19
CA PRO A 107 -5.83 -10.49 -9.45
C PRO A 107 -7.02 -9.53 -9.41
N GLU A 108 -7.98 -9.74 -8.49
CA GLU A 108 -9.13 -8.86 -8.28
C GLU A 108 -8.79 -7.49 -7.67
N ILE A 109 -7.57 -7.29 -7.14
CA ILE A 109 -7.16 -5.99 -6.60
C ILE A 109 -7.03 -4.99 -7.75
N ASN A 110 -7.87 -3.95 -7.72
CA ASN A 110 -7.85 -2.87 -8.70
C ASN A 110 -7.04 -1.67 -8.16
N CYS A 111 -5.79 -1.56 -8.58
CA CYS A 111 -4.84 -0.50 -8.26
C CYS A 111 -4.19 0.04 -9.56
N ASP A 112 -3.66 1.26 -9.52
CA ASP A 112 -3.00 1.88 -10.67
C ASP A 112 -1.67 1.21 -11.04
N TYR A 113 -0.93 0.72 -10.04
CA TYR A 113 0.35 0.04 -10.26
C TYR A 113 0.46 -1.28 -9.49
N VAL A 114 1.26 -2.17 -10.05
CA VAL A 114 1.78 -3.38 -9.42
C VAL A 114 3.30 -3.28 -9.26
N ARG A 115 3.88 -4.00 -8.30
CA ARG A 115 5.32 -3.98 -8.00
C ARG A 115 5.93 -5.38 -8.19
N PRO A 116 6.10 -5.84 -9.44
CA PRO A 116 6.67 -7.15 -9.71
C PRO A 116 8.14 -7.15 -9.29
N GLY A 117 8.50 -8.14 -8.45
CA GLY A 117 9.89 -8.43 -8.10
C GLY A 117 10.25 -9.78 -8.70
N ILE A 118 10.10 -10.84 -7.90
CA ILE A 118 10.48 -12.21 -8.29
C ILE A 118 9.81 -12.70 -9.60
N ILE A 119 8.55 -12.33 -9.84
CA ILE A 119 7.82 -12.74 -11.05
C ILE A 119 8.43 -12.17 -12.34
N LEU A 120 9.09 -11.01 -12.27
CA LEU A 120 9.75 -10.40 -13.44
C LEU A 120 10.90 -11.27 -13.95
N TYR A 121 11.50 -12.09 -13.08
CA TYR A 121 12.62 -12.96 -13.39
C TYR A 121 12.19 -14.39 -13.73
N GLY A 122 10.88 -14.67 -13.78
CA GLY A 122 10.37 -16.04 -13.96
C GLY A 122 10.69 -16.97 -12.78
N ILE A 123 11.05 -16.42 -11.63
CA ILE A 123 11.41 -17.18 -10.42
C ILE A 123 10.20 -17.23 -9.49
N GLN A 124 10.00 -18.38 -8.86
CA GLN A 124 9.02 -18.58 -7.80
C GLN A 124 9.75 -19.02 -6.52
N ASN A 125 9.36 -18.51 -5.35
CA ASN A 125 10.11 -18.71 -4.10
C ASN A 125 10.04 -20.14 -3.53
N SER A 126 9.40 -21.08 -4.21
CA SER A 126 9.60 -22.51 -4.01
C SER A 126 8.99 -23.29 -5.18
N VAL A 127 9.48 -24.52 -5.39
CA VAL A 127 9.08 -25.41 -6.49
C VAL A 127 7.61 -25.86 -6.39
N ASP A 128 6.95 -25.66 -5.23
CA ASP A 128 5.62 -26.19 -4.92
C ASP A 128 4.56 -25.14 -4.53
N ILE A 129 4.79 -23.84 -4.71
CA ILE A 129 3.73 -22.85 -4.46
C ILE A 129 2.70 -22.94 -5.60
N LYS A 130 1.49 -23.40 -5.30
CA LYS A 130 0.32 -23.20 -6.18
C LYS A 130 -0.17 -21.77 -6.04
N THR A 131 -0.18 -21.01 -7.13
CA THR A 131 -0.83 -19.69 -7.14
C THR A 131 -2.18 -19.75 -7.84
N ARG A 132 -3.03 -18.75 -7.63
CA ARG A 132 -4.38 -18.73 -8.22
C ARG A 132 -4.41 -18.59 -9.75
N ILE A 133 -3.32 -18.10 -10.36
CA ILE A 133 -3.24 -17.87 -11.81
C ILE A 133 -2.09 -18.62 -12.51
N SER A 134 -1.40 -19.52 -11.81
CA SER A 134 -0.34 -20.40 -12.35
C SER A 134 -0.80 -21.85 -12.42
#